data_AF-A0A915MPH7-F1
#
_entry.id   AF-A0A915MPH7-F1
#
_cell.length_a   1.000
_cell.length_b   1.000
_cell.length_c   1.000
_cell.angle_alpha   90.00
_cell.angle_beta   90.00
_cell.angle_gamma   90.00
#
_symmetry.space_group_name_H-M   'P 1'
#
loop_
_entity.id
_entity.type
_entity.pdbx_description
1 polymer ?
#
loop_
_entity_poly.entity_id
_entity_poly.type
_entity_poly.pdbx_seq_one_letter_code
_entity_poly.pdbx_strand_id
1 'polypeptide(L)'
;KLPSTIDLVKVGFGKGFLPDKYIEINGVVLERTIAFDVFLMEDGELYKTANIPFAFSSHHYTAPPGPRIELNNMTKLNDITKPRQWGRAERYRLPFKEGQPFILELVAAPHNTIIIYANDRRFATFSRGDLSKISQLYIQGLYTIKIDSLILCDKILPTPTPTKPPFLCPEPIGLYNLEIPSIINLVDQGFGIGFTKFKFIVIHGTLVAPTRFDISLAEDGVPEETADIPFHFSADFIKNEVSE
;
A
#
# COMPACT_ATOMS: atom_id res chain seq x y z
N LYS A 1 12.47 7.58 2.67
CA LYS A 1 11.82 7.13 3.93
C LYS A 1 10.42 7.72 3.96
N LEU A 2 9.37 6.90 3.89
CA LEU A 2 8.00 7.41 4.00
C LEU A 2 7.82 8.10 5.36
N PRO A 3 7.16 9.26 5.42
CA PRO A 3 6.80 9.85 6.70
C PRO A 3 5.86 8.90 7.42
N SER A 4 6.00 8.79 8.74
CA SER A 4 5.11 7.94 9.55
C SER A 4 3.66 8.42 9.50
N THR A 5 3.44 9.70 9.21
CA THR A 5 2.12 10.31 9.04
C THR A 5 2.01 10.95 7.66
N ILE A 6 0.92 10.67 6.97
CA ILE A 6 0.58 11.22 5.66
C ILE A 6 -0.70 12.03 5.83
N ASP A 7 -0.65 13.30 5.45
CA ASP A 7 -1.81 14.17 5.36
C ASP A 7 -2.54 13.88 4.04
N LEU A 8 -3.66 13.17 4.15
CA LEU A 8 -4.44 12.69 3.01
C LEU A 8 -5.04 13.84 2.19
N VAL A 9 -5.34 14.97 2.83
CA VAL A 9 -5.86 16.16 2.13
C VAL A 9 -4.76 16.79 1.28
N LYS A 10 -3.55 16.95 1.83
CA LYS A 10 -2.41 17.55 1.10
C LYS A 10 -1.94 16.73 -0.09
N VAL A 11 -2.08 15.41 -0.05
CA VAL A 11 -1.71 14.51 -1.16
C VAL A 11 -2.84 14.31 -2.19
N GLY A 12 -3.96 15.03 -2.05
CA GLY A 12 -5.06 14.98 -3.02
C GLY A 12 -6.09 13.87 -2.81
N PHE A 13 -5.92 13.00 -1.80
CA PHE A 13 -6.90 11.96 -1.46
C PHE A 13 -8.18 12.53 -0.83
N GLY A 14 -8.11 13.75 -0.30
CA GLY A 14 -9.23 14.47 0.30
C GLY A 14 -9.62 13.97 1.69
N LYS A 15 -10.66 14.60 2.27
CA LYS A 15 -11.17 14.26 3.60
C LYS A 15 -12.18 13.11 3.53
N GLY A 16 -12.27 12.36 4.62
CA GLY A 16 -13.10 11.19 4.80
C GLY A 16 -12.56 9.94 4.10
N PHE A 17 -12.83 8.78 4.69
CA PHE A 17 -12.65 7.47 4.07
C PHE A 17 -14.04 6.89 3.74
N LEU A 18 -14.67 7.50 2.74
CA LEU A 18 -16.07 7.28 2.34
C LEU A 18 -16.14 6.30 1.16
N PRO A 19 -17.34 5.74 0.85
CA PRO A 19 -17.50 4.87 -0.30
C PRO A 19 -16.82 5.44 -1.53
N ASP A 20 -16.24 4.53 -2.29
CA ASP A 20 -15.40 4.77 -3.45
C ASP A 20 -13.92 5.10 -3.17
N LYS A 21 -13.50 5.15 -1.90
CA LYS A 21 -12.08 5.31 -1.57
C LYS A 21 -11.37 3.99 -1.29
N TYR A 22 -10.08 3.98 -1.64
CA TYR A 22 -9.24 2.81 -1.57
C TYR A 22 -7.80 3.16 -1.17
N ILE A 23 -7.22 2.33 -0.32
CA ILE A 23 -5.81 2.42 0.07
C ILE A 23 -5.18 1.04 -0.10
N GLU A 24 -4.09 0.95 -0.85
CA GLU A 24 -3.22 -0.23 -0.94
C GLU A 24 -1.87 0.06 -0.30
N ILE A 25 -1.41 -0.86 0.54
CA ILE A 25 -0.09 -0.80 1.16
C ILE A 25 0.64 -2.09 0.80
N ASN A 26 1.72 -1.94 0.03
CA ASN A 26 2.60 -3.04 -0.33
C ASN A 26 3.92 -2.92 0.40
N GLY A 27 4.44 -4.04 0.86
CA GLY A 27 5.72 -4.04 1.54
C GLY A 27 6.22 -5.43 1.86
N VAL A 28 7.22 -5.48 2.73
CA VAL A 28 7.80 -6.71 3.27
C VAL A 28 7.75 -6.65 4.80
N VAL A 29 7.27 -7.72 5.42
CA VAL A 29 7.41 -7.91 6.87
C VAL A 29 8.85 -8.34 7.16
N LEU A 30 9.57 -7.54 7.93
CA LEU A 30 10.96 -7.82 8.28
C LEU A 30 11.06 -8.95 9.30
N GLU A 31 12.20 -9.63 9.35
CA GLU A 31 12.47 -10.64 10.36
C GLU A 31 12.44 -10.04 11.77
N ARG A 32 11.96 -10.82 12.76
CA ARG A 32 11.84 -10.38 14.17
C ARG A 32 10.89 -9.21 14.36
N THR A 33 9.92 -9.07 13.47
CA THR A 33 8.82 -8.12 13.63
C THR A 33 8.09 -8.39 14.92
N ILE A 34 7.86 -7.37 15.74
CA ILE A 34 7.03 -7.47 16.96
C ILE A 34 5.60 -7.04 16.63
N ALA A 35 5.46 -5.91 15.95
CA ALA A 35 4.19 -5.44 15.44
C ALA A 35 4.37 -4.38 14.34
N PHE A 36 3.32 -4.18 13.55
CA PHE A 36 3.14 -2.93 12.81
C PHE A 36 1.68 -2.50 12.87
N ASP A 37 1.48 -1.20 12.73
CA ASP A 37 0.21 -0.52 12.92
C ASP A 37 -0.10 0.36 11.71
N VAL A 38 -1.35 0.31 11.26
CA VAL A 38 -1.91 1.18 10.21
C VAL A 38 -3.16 1.85 10.77
N PHE A 39 -3.12 3.17 10.92
CA PHE A 39 -4.21 3.96 11.49
C PHE A 39 -4.77 4.94 10.47
N LEU A 40 -6.08 5.02 10.41
CA LEU A 40 -6.79 6.15 9.80
C LEU A 40 -7.25 7.08 10.90
N MET A 41 -6.87 8.35 10.81
CA MET A 41 -7.03 9.32 11.89
C MET A 41 -7.68 10.61 11.40
N GLU A 42 -8.33 11.30 12.34
CA GLU A 42 -8.81 12.66 12.15
C GLU A 42 -7.67 13.68 12.32
N ASP A 43 -7.97 14.97 12.12
CA ASP A 43 -7.04 16.07 12.37
C ASP A 43 -6.54 16.06 13.83
N GLY A 44 -5.23 16.28 14.03
CA GLY A 44 -4.62 16.34 15.35
C GLY A 44 -3.36 15.50 15.50
N GLU A 45 -2.84 15.44 16.73
CA GLU A 45 -1.66 14.68 17.10
C GLU A 45 -2.06 13.29 17.61
N LEU A 46 -1.38 12.25 17.10
CA LEU A 46 -1.54 10.86 17.52
C LEU A 46 -1.46 10.71 19.05
N TYR A 47 -2.41 9.97 19.64
CA TYR A 47 -2.56 9.72 21.08
C TYR A 47 -2.75 10.95 21.99
N LYS A 48 -2.92 12.14 21.41
CA LYS A 48 -3.17 13.38 22.16
C LYS A 48 -4.52 13.97 21.80
N THR A 49 -4.67 14.40 20.55
CA THR A 49 -5.84 15.15 20.09
C THR A 49 -6.55 14.51 18.91
N ALA A 50 -5.86 13.67 18.12
CA ALA A 50 -6.50 12.94 17.04
C ALA A 50 -7.35 11.78 17.55
N ASN A 51 -8.57 11.67 17.02
CA ASN A 51 -9.32 10.41 17.06
C ASN A 51 -8.74 9.44 16.03
N ILE A 52 -8.87 8.14 16.30
CA ILE A 52 -8.46 7.06 15.42
C ILE A 52 -9.69 6.21 15.09
N PRO A 53 -10.53 6.59 14.12
CA PRO A 53 -11.73 5.82 13.77
C PRO A 53 -11.43 4.38 13.33
N PHE A 54 -10.22 4.11 12.86
CA PHE A 54 -9.78 2.78 12.48
C PHE A 54 -8.30 2.56 12.80
N ALA A 55 -8.01 1.47 13.48
CA ALA A 55 -6.67 0.99 13.74
C ALA A 55 -6.56 -0.50 13.40
N PHE A 56 -5.58 -0.81 12.56
CA PHE A 56 -5.15 -2.15 12.22
C PHE A 56 -3.79 -2.40 12.87
N SER A 57 -3.72 -3.36 13.79
CA SER A 57 -2.48 -3.70 14.51
C SER A 57 -2.14 -5.16 14.28
N SER A 58 -1.06 -5.43 13.54
CA SER A 58 -0.55 -6.78 13.30
C SER A 58 0.54 -7.10 14.30
N HIS A 59 0.29 -8.02 15.24
CA HIS A 59 1.28 -8.42 16.26
C HIS A 59 1.89 -9.78 15.90
N HIS A 60 3.20 -9.79 15.72
CA HIS A 60 4.04 -10.96 15.51
C HIS A 60 4.84 -11.17 16.80
N TYR A 61 4.34 -11.95 17.74
CA TYR A 61 5.04 -12.17 19.01
C TYR A 61 5.72 -13.54 18.95
N THR A 62 7.01 -13.56 18.64
CA THR A 62 7.85 -14.72 18.92
C THR A 62 8.32 -14.61 20.36
N ALA A 63 7.68 -15.38 21.26
CA ALA A 63 8.16 -15.43 22.65
C ALA A 63 9.61 -15.95 22.66
N PRO A 64 10.51 -15.38 23.50
CA PRO A 64 11.78 -16.02 23.78
C PRO A 64 11.54 -17.44 24.36
N PRO A 65 12.49 -18.38 24.20
CA PRO A 65 12.30 -19.75 24.68
C PRO A 65 12.05 -19.76 26.19
N GLY A 66 10.81 -20.04 26.59
CA GLY A 66 10.34 -20.04 27.97
C GLY A 66 8.88 -20.50 28.10
N PRO A 67 8.42 -20.90 29.30
CA PRO A 67 7.11 -21.51 29.47
C PRO A 67 5.98 -20.46 29.48
N ARG A 68 5.27 -20.40 28.34
CA ARG A 68 3.86 -20.01 28.11
C ARG A 68 3.34 -18.69 28.72
N ILE A 69 3.19 -17.70 27.85
CA ILE A 69 1.86 -17.15 27.52
C ILE A 69 1.76 -17.18 26.00
N GLU A 70 0.74 -17.84 25.46
CA GLU A 70 0.32 -17.74 24.07
C GLU A 70 -0.12 -16.29 23.76
N LEU A 71 0.82 -15.39 23.56
CA LEU A 71 0.57 -14.16 22.82
C LEU A 71 0.54 -14.54 21.34
N ASN A 72 -0.58 -15.15 20.96
CA ASN A 72 -0.78 -15.69 19.63
C ASN A 72 -0.63 -14.57 18.60
N ASN A 73 0.22 -14.82 17.59
CA ASN A 73 0.32 -14.05 16.35
C ASN A 73 -1.09 -13.66 15.89
N MET A 74 -1.41 -12.38 16.02
CA MET A 74 -2.78 -11.91 15.84
C MET A 74 -2.84 -10.50 15.28
N THR A 75 -3.91 -10.25 14.55
CA THR A 75 -4.29 -8.91 14.14
C THR A 75 -5.42 -8.41 15.02
N LYS A 76 -5.32 -7.15 15.45
CA LYS A 76 -6.37 -6.44 16.18
C LYS A 76 -6.94 -5.34 15.31
N LEU A 77 -8.27 -5.23 15.32
CA LEU A 77 -8.98 -4.07 14.78
C LEU A 77 -9.68 -3.34 15.92
N ASN A 78 -9.48 -2.04 16.02
CA ASN A 78 -10.09 -1.20 17.05
C ASN A 78 -10.16 0.26 16.61
N ASP A 79 -10.64 1.11 17.52
CA ASP A 79 -10.81 2.54 17.33
C ASP A 79 -10.39 3.30 18.60
N ILE A 80 -10.09 4.58 18.46
CA ILE A 80 -10.00 5.57 19.53
C ILE A 80 -10.97 6.70 19.17
N THR A 81 -12.24 6.53 19.53
CA THR A 81 -13.31 7.53 19.31
C THR A 81 -13.49 8.49 20.48
N LYS A 82 -12.79 8.23 21.59
CA LYS A 82 -12.61 9.15 22.72
C LYS A 82 -11.12 9.29 22.97
N PRO A 83 -10.59 10.51 23.18
CA PRO A 83 -9.16 10.71 23.37
C PRO A 83 -8.59 9.74 24.40
N ARG A 84 -7.58 8.97 23.99
CA ARG A 84 -6.81 8.01 24.81
C ARG A 84 -7.59 6.80 25.33
N GLN A 85 -8.79 6.52 24.83
CA GLN A 85 -9.55 5.32 25.19
C GLN A 85 -9.75 4.43 23.97
N TRP A 86 -9.10 3.26 24.01
CA TRP A 86 -9.33 2.22 23.01
C TRP A 86 -10.72 1.64 23.13
N GLY A 87 -11.41 1.52 22.00
CA GLY A 87 -12.61 0.71 21.87
C GLY A 87 -12.31 -0.79 22.02
N ARG A 88 -13.37 -1.59 22.00
CA ARG A 88 -13.27 -3.05 22.10
C ARG A 88 -12.49 -3.61 20.91
N ALA A 89 -11.36 -4.29 21.15
CA ALA A 89 -10.60 -4.94 20.08
C ALA A 89 -11.34 -6.15 19.49
N GLU A 90 -11.43 -6.21 18.16
CA GLU A 90 -11.69 -7.42 17.40
C GLU A 90 -10.37 -8.13 17.13
N ARG A 91 -10.35 -9.46 17.20
CA ARG A 91 -9.12 -10.26 17.18
C ARG A 91 -9.21 -11.31 16.08
N TYR A 92 -8.19 -11.33 15.23
CA TYR A 92 -8.10 -12.20 14.06
C TYR A 92 -6.76 -12.92 14.03
N ARG A 93 -6.69 -14.03 13.28
CA ARG A 93 -5.41 -14.69 12.99
C ARG A 93 -4.55 -13.78 12.12
N LEU A 94 -3.24 -13.86 12.32
CA LEU A 94 -2.27 -13.08 11.56
C LEU A 94 -2.31 -13.44 10.06
N PRO A 95 -2.52 -12.48 9.14
CA PRO A 95 -2.55 -12.75 7.70
C PRO A 95 -1.17 -12.63 7.04
N PHE A 96 -0.16 -12.13 7.77
CA PHE A 96 1.18 -11.85 7.25
C PHE A 96 2.23 -12.76 7.88
N LYS A 97 3.34 -12.97 7.15
CA LYS A 97 4.45 -13.83 7.57
C LYS A 97 5.75 -13.04 7.49
N GLU A 98 6.62 -13.21 8.48
CA GLU A 98 7.96 -12.60 8.48
C GLU A 98 8.79 -13.04 7.26
N GLY A 99 9.59 -12.13 6.74
CA GLY A 99 10.42 -12.31 5.55
C GLY A 99 9.64 -12.43 4.25
N GLN A 100 8.32 -12.19 4.25
CA GLN A 100 7.48 -12.28 3.05
C GLN A 100 6.94 -10.91 2.65
N PRO A 101 6.75 -10.69 1.34
CA PRO A 101 5.99 -9.55 0.87
C PRO A 101 4.53 -9.64 1.35
N PHE A 102 3.89 -8.50 1.49
CA PHE A 102 2.48 -8.39 1.84
C PHE A 102 1.78 -7.31 1.03
N ILE A 103 0.48 -7.52 0.85
CA ILE A 103 -0.47 -6.53 0.34
C ILE A 103 -1.55 -6.36 1.41
N LEU A 104 -1.77 -5.12 1.86
CA LEU A 104 -2.88 -4.74 2.73
C LEU A 104 -3.75 -3.72 2.00
N GLU A 105 -5.02 -4.07 1.83
CA GLU A 105 -5.98 -3.23 1.13
C GLU A 105 -7.09 -2.82 2.09
N LEU A 106 -7.40 -1.52 2.11
CA LEU A 106 -8.51 -0.94 2.83
C LEU A 106 -9.49 -0.38 1.82
N VAL A 107 -10.74 -0.80 1.92
CA VAL A 107 -11.81 -0.41 1.01
C VAL A 107 -12.92 0.23 1.81
N ALA A 108 -13.23 1.48 1.50
CA ALA A 108 -14.36 2.14 2.08
C ALA A 108 -15.66 1.60 1.44
N ALA A 109 -16.58 1.15 2.29
CA ALA A 109 -17.86 0.58 1.91
C ALA A 109 -19.02 1.38 2.56
N PRO A 110 -20.26 1.23 2.06
CA PRO A 110 -21.43 1.87 2.65
C PRO A 110 -21.56 1.61 4.16
N HIS A 111 -22.28 2.50 4.85
CA HIS A 111 -22.56 2.40 6.29
C HIS A 111 -21.32 2.45 7.18
N ASN A 112 -20.35 3.33 6.89
CA ASN A 112 -19.12 3.51 7.67
C ASN A 112 -18.35 2.19 7.88
N THR A 113 -18.25 1.40 6.81
CA THR A 113 -17.61 0.09 6.85
C THR A 113 -16.29 0.13 6.11
N ILE A 114 -15.28 -0.54 6.66
CA ILE A 114 -14.02 -0.83 5.97
C ILE A 114 -13.97 -2.32 5.69
N ILE A 115 -13.87 -2.69 4.41
CA ILE A 115 -13.54 -4.07 4.01
C ILE A 115 -12.03 -4.15 3.89
N ILE A 116 -11.45 -5.15 4.53
CA ILE A 116 -10.00 -5.32 4.61
C ILE A 116 -9.63 -6.56 3.83
N TYR A 117 -8.69 -6.44 2.91
CA TYR A 117 -8.06 -7.57 2.24
C TYR A 117 -6.60 -7.66 2.66
N ALA A 118 -6.12 -8.88 2.81
CA ALA A 118 -4.72 -9.16 3.08
C ALA A 118 -4.27 -10.25 2.11
N ASN A 119 -3.23 -9.96 1.32
CA ASN A 119 -2.69 -10.83 0.28
C ASN A 119 -3.81 -11.35 -0.66
N ASP A 120 -4.55 -10.43 -1.27
CA ASP A 120 -5.66 -10.69 -2.22
C ASP A 120 -6.85 -11.48 -1.65
N ARG A 121 -6.93 -11.66 -0.33
CA ARG A 121 -8.02 -12.41 0.32
C ARG A 121 -8.77 -11.52 1.29
N ARG A 122 -10.10 -11.60 1.24
CA ARG A 122 -10.96 -10.90 2.20
C ARG A 122 -10.59 -11.37 3.60
N PHE A 123 -10.13 -10.43 4.41
CA PHE A 123 -9.59 -10.69 5.74
C PHE A 123 -10.63 -10.39 6.83
N ALA A 124 -11.20 -9.18 6.81
CA ALA A 124 -12.12 -8.72 7.83
C ALA A 124 -13.04 -7.61 7.31
N THR A 125 -14.00 -7.23 8.15
CA THR A 125 -14.89 -6.09 7.91
C THR A 125 -15.08 -5.37 9.24
N PHE A 126 -14.90 -4.05 9.24
CA PHE A 126 -14.92 -3.23 10.46
C PHE A 126 -15.92 -2.07 10.33
N SER A 127 -16.74 -1.82 11.36
CA SER A 127 -17.86 -0.85 11.31
C SER A 127 -18.18 -0.21 12.68
N ARG A 128 -17.37 0.75 13.16
CA ARG A 128 -17.57 1.36 14.50
C ARG A 128 -17.34 2.87 14.62
N GLY A 129 -16.77 3.52 13.62
CA GLY A 129 -16.40 4.95 13.66
C GLY A 129 -17.05 5.76 12.54
N ASP A 130 -17.16 7.07 12.74
CA ASP A 130 -17.47 8.00 11.64
C ASP A 130 -16.22 8.15 10.76
N LEU A 131 -16.29 7.63 9.54
CA LEU A 131 -15.16 7.65 8.61
C LEU A 131 -15.06 8.97 7.85
N SER A 132 -16.06 9.86 7.92
CA SER A 132 -16.11 11.11 7.15
C SER A 132 -15.06 12.14 7.57
N LYS A 133 -14.51 12.01 8.78
CA LYS A 133 -13.55 12.96 9.37
C LYS A 133 -12.09 12.58 9.19
N ILE A 134 -11.81 11.38 8.68
CA ILE A 134 -10.44 10.90 8.43
C ILE A 134 -9.71 11.87 7.49
N SER A 135 -8.53 12.30 7.88
CA SER A 135 -7.67 13.20 7.10
C SER A 135 -6.20 12.80 7.13
N GLN A 136 -5.84 11.80 7.94
CA GLN A 136 -4.46 11.35 8.09
C GLN A 136 -4.38 9.82 8.01
N LEU A 137 -3.34 9.32 7.35
CA LEU A 137 -2.90 7.93 7.41
C LEU A 137 -1.61 7.86 8.21
N TYR A 138 -1.56 6.99 9.21
CA TYR A 138 -0.36 6.77 10.01
C TYR A 138 0.07 5.31 9.91
N ILE A 139 1.35 5.09 9.63
CA ILE A 139 1.97 3.77 9.55
C ILE A 139 3.13 3.73 10.53
N GLN A 140 3.04 2.83 11.50
CA GLN A 140 4.07 2.60 12.51
C GLN A 140 4.60 1.18 12.42
N GLY A 141 5.91 1.06 12.47
CA GLY A 141 6.59 -0.23 12.30
C GLY A 141 8.07 -0.08 11.98
N LEU A 142 8.75 0.78 12.74
CA LEU A 142 10.19 0.97 12.57
C LEU A 142 10.89 -0.37 12.81
N TYR A 143 11.64 -0.82 11.80
CA TYR A 143 12.34 -2.12 11.77
C TYR A 143 11.42 -3.36 11.76
N THR A 144 10.12 -3.19 11.51
CA THR A 144 9.18 -4.31 11.38
C THR A 144 8.60 -4.45 9.97
N ILE A 145 8.43 -3.35 9.24
CA ILE A 145 8.04 -3.41 7.83
C ILE A 145 8.89 -2.49 6.99
N LYS A 146 9.15 -2.91 5.74
CA LYS A 146 9.56 -2.04 4.65
C LYS A 146 8.33 -1.80 3.78
N ILE A 147 7.94 -0.55 3.56
CA ILE A 147 6.90 -0.22 2.60
C ILE A 147 7.55 0.01 1.23
N ASP A 148 7.10 -0.74 0.24
CA ASP A 148 7.57 -0.65 -1.15
C ASP A 148 6.69 0.31 -1.95
N SER A 149 5.37 0.28 -1.74
CA SER A 149 4.45 1.25 -2.35
C SER A 149 3.22 1.51 -1.49
N LEU A 150 2.63 2.70 -1.70
CA LEU A 150 1.37 3.14 -1.13
C LEU A 150 0.52 3.73 -2.26
N ILE A 151 -0.65 3.14 -2.50
CA ILE A 151 -1.60 3.61 -3.50
C ILE A 151 -2.80 4.21 -2.77
N LEU A 152 -3.18 5.42 -3.18
CA LEU A 152 -4.34 6.14 -2.68
C LEU A 152 -5.25 6.43 -3.87
N CYS A 153 -6.40 5.73 -3.98
CA CYS A 153 -7.41 6.05 -4.99
C CYS A 153 -8.61 6.72 -4.29
N ASP A 154 -8.90 7.98 -4.64
CA ASP A 154 -10.00 8.78 -4.09
C ASP A 154 -11.36 8.47 -4.72
N LYS A 155 -11.35 7.70 -5.82
CA LYS A 155 -12.52 7.20 -6.52
C LYS A 155 -12.21 5.86 -7.18
N ILE A 156 -12.98 4.82 -6.85
CA ILE A 156 -12.95 3.50 -7.50
C ILE A 156 -14.16 3.36 -8.41
N LEU A 157 -13.98 2.67 -9.53
CA LEU A 157 -15.09 2.28 -10.41
C LEU A 157 -15.52 0.84 -10.08
N PRO A 158 -16.83 0.54 -10.02
CA PRO A 158 -17.31 -0.81 -9.78
C PRO A 158 -16.91 -1.73 -10.94
N THR A 159 -16.13 -2.79 -10.65
CA THR A 159 -15.74 -3.80 -11.63
C THR A 159 -16.89 -4.78 -11.88
N PRO A 160 -17.19 -5.17 -13.14
CA PRO A 160 -18.29 -6.09 -13.45
C PRO A 160 -18.04 -7.58 -13.11
N THR A 161 -16.91 -7.94 -12.47
CA THR A 161 -16.49 -9.36 -12.29
C THR A 161 -16.37 -9.76 -10.81
N PRO A 162 -16.84 -10.95 -10.39
CA PRO A 162 -17.11 -11.25 -8.98
C PRO A 162 -15.97 -11.92 -8.19
N THR A 163 -14.75 -12.07 -8.74
CA THR A 163 -13.73 -12.96 -8.13
C THR A 163 -12.49 -12.27 -7.57
N LYS A 164 -12.32 -10.97 -7.76
CA LYS A 164 -11.35 -10.10 -7.09
C LYS A 164 -11.86 -8.68 -7.28
N PRO A 165 -11.80 -7.75 -6.31
CA PRO A 165 -11.91 -6.35 -6.66
C PRO A 165 -10.52 -5.89 -7.11
N PRO A 166 -10.20 -5.75 -8.41
CA PRO A 166 -9.18 -4.79 -8.78
C PRO A 166 -9.84 -3.42 -8.57
N PHE A 167 -9.50 -2.73 -7.49
CA PHE A 167 -9.85 -1.33 -7.39
C PHE A 167 -9.03 -0.60 -8.45
N LEU A 168 -9.65 -0.39 -9.61
CA LEU A 168 -9.07 0.36 -10.72
C LEU A 168 -9.10 1.83 -10.30
N CYS A 169 -7.93 2.41 -10.06
CA CYS A 169 -7.75 3.85 -10.20
C CYS A 169 -8.26 4.21 -11.63
N PRO A 170 -9.15 5.22 -11.79
CA PRO A 170 -9.93 5.39 -13.01
C PRO A 170 -9.03 5.52 -14.25
N GLU A 171 -9.26 4.65 -15.24
CA GLU A 171 -8.54 4.50 -16.52
C GLU A 171 -7.04 4.13 -16.42
N PRO A 172 -6.67 3.00 -15.80
CA PRO A 172 -5.30 2.53 -15.88
C PRO A 172 -5.06 1.93 -17.27
N ILE A 173 -3.93 2.29 -17.85
CA ILE A 173 -3.46 1.72 -19.11
C ILE A 173 -2.82 0.38 -18.79
N GLY A 174 -3.57 -0.68 -19.02
CA GLY A 174 -3.12 -2.06 -18.76
C GLY A 174 -2.39 -2.63 -19.96
N LEU A 175 -1.09 -2.88 -19.80
CA LEU A 175 -0.27 -3.62 -20.77
C LEU A 175 0.06 -5.00 -20.20
N TYR A 176 -0.26 -6.05 -20.95
CA TYR A 176 -0.14 -7.43 -20.49
C TYR A 176 0.63 -8.25 -21.52
N ASN A 177 1.34 -9.29 -21.05
CA ASN A 177 2.11 -10.21 -21.89
C ASN A 177 3.12 -9.49 -22.80
N LEU A 178 3.77 -8.45 -22.28
CA LEU A 178 4.82 -7.72 -22.98
C LEU A 178 5.99 -8.65 -23.31
N GLU A 179 6.39 -8.70 -24.58
CA GLU A 179 7.61 -9.39 -25.00
C GLU A 179 8.82 -8.54 -24.64
N ILE A 180 9.79 -9.09 -23.92
CA ILE A 180 10.98 -8.34 -23.50
C ILE A 180 12.13 -8.63 -24.49
N PRO A 181 12.82 -7.60 -25.03
CA PRO A 181 12.68 -6.17 -24.72
C PRO A 181 11.42 -5.55 -25.32
N SER A 182 10.79 -4.64 -24.58
CA SER A 182 9.62 -3.86 -25.01
C SER A 182 9.96 -2.38 -25.01
N ILE A 183 9.61 -1.68 -26.08
CA ILE A 183 9.53 -0.21 -26.12
C ILE A 183 8.05 0.15 -26.22
N ILE A 184 7.58 0.97 -25.29
CA ILE A 184 6.16 1.33 -25.17
C ILE A 184 6.03 2.83 -25.37
N ASN A 185 5.32 3.24 -26.42
CA ASN A 185 4.94 4.64 -26.59
C ASN A 185 3.79 4.97 -25.64
N LEU A 186 4.11 5.64 -24.53
CA LEU A 186 3.14 6.02 -23.49
C LEU A 186 2.02 6.93 -24.04
N VAL A 187 2.29 7.78 -25.02
CA VAL A 187 1.28 8.66 -25.64
C VAL A 187 0.26 7.84 -26.41
N ASP A 188 0.71 6.89 -27.23
CA ASP A 188 -0.16 6.01 -28.03
C ASP A 188 -1.03 5.12 -27.13
N GLN A 189 -0.53 4.78 -25.93
CA GLN A 189 -1.30 4.03 -24.95
C GLN A 189 -2.29 4.90 -24.15
N GLY A 190 -2.31 6.23 -24.35
CA GLY A 190 -3.21 7.16 -23.68
C GLY A 190 -2.66 7.76 -22.38
N PHE A 191 -1.41 7.49 -22.00
CA PHE A 191 -0.80 8.01 -20.76
C PHE A 191 -0.47 9.51 -20.87
N GLY A 192 -0.43 9.99 -22.12
CA GLY A 192 -0.12 11.37 -22.49
C GLY A 192 1.36 11.72 -22.32
N ILE A 193 1.69 12.96 -22.69
CA ILE A 193 3.07 13.46 -22.70
C ILE A 193 3.55 13.73 -21.27
N GLY A 194 4.81 13.40 -20.99
CA GLY A 194 5.54 13.73 -19.77
C GLY A 194 5.16 12.93 -18.53
N PHE A 195 6.07 12.89 -17.54
CA PHE A 195 5.86 12.26 -16.24
C PHE A 195 5.63 13.32 -15.15
N THR A 196 4.41 13.87 -15.11
CA THR A 196 4.03 14.98 -14.22
C THR A 196 3.56 14.51 -12.84
N LYS A 197 3.29 15.45 -11.93
CA LYS A 197 2.71 15.16 -10.61
C LYS A 197 1.48 14.24 -10.74
N PHE A 198 1.40 13.26 -9.84
CA PHE A 198 0.34 12.24 -9.76
C PHE A 198 0.30 11.19 -10.89
N LYS A 199 1.22 11.25 -11.86
CA LYS A 199 1.46 10.10 -12.74
C LYS A 199 2.35 9.09 -12.03
N PHE A 200 2.02 7.81 -12.18
CA PHE A 200 2.83 6.71 -11.70
C PHE A 200 2.76 5.56 -12.70
N ILE A 201 3.85 4.78 -12.78
CA ILE A 201 3.92 3.55 -13.57
C ILE A 201 4.18 2.43 -12.58
N VAL A 202 3.38 1.37 -12.65
CA VAL A 202 3.56 0.16 -11.84
C VAL A 202 3.96 -0.97 -12.78
N ILE A 203 5.10 -1.61 -12.50
CA ILE A 203 5.61 -2.74 -13.28
C ILE A 203 5.63 -3.96 -12.37
N HIS A 204 4.85 -4.97 -12.73
CA HIS A 204 4.87 -6.28 -12.10
C HIS A 204 5.51 -7.29 -13.06
N GLY A 205 6.51 -8.04 -12.59
CA GLY A 205 7.22 -9.02 -13.39
C GLY A 205 7.76 -10.17 -12.55
N THR A 206 8.07 -11.28 -13.20
CA THR A 206 8.80 -12.40 -12.59
C THR A 206 10.20 -12.44 -13.20
N LEU A 207 11.20 -12.48 -12.34
CA LEU A 207 12.59 -12.63 -12.77
C LEU A 207 12.84 -14.05 -13.26
N VAL A 208 13.27 -14.21 -14.51
CA VAL A 208 13.63 -15.52 -15.09
C VAL A 208 15.14 -15.54 -15.32
N ALA A 209 15.88 -16.16 -14.40
CA ALA A 209 17.34 -16.29 -14.42
C ALA A 209 18.09 -14.95 -14.71
N PRO A 210 17.83 -13.86 -13.95
CA PRO A 210 18.33 -12.55 -14.30
C PRO A 210 19.84 -12.43 -14.03
N THR A 211 20.59 -11.94 -15.01
CA THR A 211 21.91 -11.34 -14.77
C THR A 211 21.79 -9.84 -14.53
N ARG A 212 20.90 -9.18 -15.29
CA ARG A 212 20.55 -7.76 -15.18
C ARG A 212 19.17 -7.51 -15.79
N PHE A 213 18.46 -6.47 -15.35
CA PHE A 213 17.38 -5.86 -16.14
C PHE A 213 17.39 -4.33 -16.01
N ASP A 214 16.77 -3.69 -16.98
CA ASP A 214 16.74 -2.24 -17.13
C ASP A 214 15.31 -1.73 -17.34
N ILE A 215 15.00 -0.58 -16.76
CA ILE A 215 13.74 0.16 -16.96
C ILE A 215 14.11 1.63 -17.20
N SER A 216 13.79 2.14 -18.38
CA SER A 216 14.07 3.52 -18.76
C SER A 216 12.79 4.30 -19.03
N LEU A 217 12.75 5.57 -18.66
CA LEU A 217 11.82 6.55 -19.20
C LEU A 217 12.61 7.48 -20.12
N ALA A 218 12.20 7.53 -21.39
CA ALA A 218 12.87 8.32 -22.42
C ALA A 218 11.93 9.40 -22.97
N GLU A 219 12.52 10.47 -23.48
CA GLU A 219 11.83 11.45 -24.33
C GLU A 219 11.55 10.87 -25.73
N ASP A 220 10.84 11.62 -26.57
CA ASP A 220 10.54 11.20 -27.94
C ASP A 220 11.84 11.01 -28.74
N GLY A 221 11.97 9.86 -29.41
CA GLY A 221 13.13 9.52 -30.23
C GLY A 221 13.47 8.03 -30.18
N VAL A 222 14.66 7.67 -30.67
CA VAL A 222 15.20 6.32 -30.55
C VAL A 222 16.03 6.24 -29.26
N PRO A 223 15.68 5.37 -28.30
CA PRO A 223 16.46 5.18 -27.07
C PRO A 223 17.94 4.92 -27.38
N GLU A 224 18.84 5.57 -26.63
CA GLU A 224 20.31 5.46 -26.76
C GLU A 224 20.92 6.03 -28.06
N GLU A 225 20.11 6.50 -29.01
CA GLU A 225 20.59 7.18 -30.23
C GLU A 225 20.23 8.66 -30.25
N THR A 226 18.94 8.97 -30.09
CA THR A 226 18.41 10.34 -30.25
C THR A 226 17.50 10.79 -29.12
N ALA A 227 17.02 9.87 -28.28
CA ALA A 227 16.17 10.20 -27.14
C ALA A 227 17.00 10.44 -25.88
N ASP A 228 16.72 11.53 -25.19
CA ASP A 228 17.21 11.74 -23.84
C ASP A 228 16.53 10.76 -22.86
N ILE A 229 17.29 10.21 -21.93
CA ILE A 229 16.81 9.24 -20.93
C ILE A 229 16.86 9.91 -19.55
N PRO A 230 15.84 10.68 -19.15
CA PRO A 230 15.81 11.36 -17.86
C PRO A 230 15.75 10.42 -16.65
N PHE A 231 15.38 9.15 -16.86
CA PHE A 231 15.36 8.13 -15.82
C PHE A 231 15.83 6.79 -16.39
N HIS A 232 16.84 6.19 -15.77
CA HIS A 232 17.32 4.86 -16.09
C HIS A 232 17.53 4.06 -14.80
N PHE A 233 16.72 3.03 -14.60
CA PHE A 233 16.91 2.08 -13.52
C PHE A 233 17.56 0.82 -14.07
N SER A 234 18.68 0.41 -13.48
CA SER A 234 19.39 -0.82 -13.84
C SER A 234 19.69 -1.63 -12.58
N ALA A 235 19.16 -2.84 -12.51
CA ALA A 235 19.47 -3.80 -11.45
C ALA A 235 20.41 -4.88 -11.98
N ASP A 236 21.65 -4.90 -11.49
CA ASP A 236 22.69 -5.88 -11.86
C ASP A 236 22.89 -6.88 -10.71
N PHE A 237 22.48 -8.13 -10.95
CA PHE A 237 22.53 -9.20 -9.95
C PHE A 237 23.91 -9.84 -9.84
N ILE A 238 24.76 -9.68 -10.86
CA ILE A 238 26.15 -10.18 -10.83
C ILE A 238 26.98 -9.26 -9.93
N LYS A 239 26.79 -7.95 -10.07
CA LYS A 239 27.49 -6.95 -9.25
C LYS A 239 26.81 -6.70 -7.91
N ASN A 240 25.55 -7.12 -7.76
CA ASN A 240 24.72 -6.83 -6.60
C ASN A 240 24.58 -5.32 -6.37
N GLU A 241 24.29 -4.59 -7.45
CA GLU A 241 24.23 -3.13 -7.50
C GLU A 241 22.96 -2.66 -8.23
N VAL A 242 22.50 -1.47 -7.85
CA VAL A 242 21.47 -0.72 -8.57
C VAL A 242 22.07 0.62 -8.97
N SER A 243 21.97 0.98 -10.24
CA SER A 243 22.33 2.30 -10.75
C SER A 243 21.07 3.04 -11.19
N GLU A 244 21.02 4.32 -10.82
CA GLU A 244 20.01 5.32 -11.19
C GLU A 244 20.65 6.43 -12.02
#